data_AF-A0A2E6H5E2-F1
#
_entry.id   AF-A0A2E6H5E2-F1
#
_cell.length_a   1.000
_cell.length_b   1.000
_cell.length_c   1.000
_cell.angle_alpha   90.00
_cell.angle_beta   90.00
_cell.angle_gamma   90.00
#
_symmetry.space_group_name_H-M   'P 1'
#
loop_
_entity.id
_entity.type
_entity.pdbx_description
1 polymer ?
#
loop_
_entity_poly.entity_id
_entity_poly.type
_entity_poly.pdbx_seq_one_letter_code
_entity_poly.pdbx_strand_id
1 'polypeptide(L)'
;MKTLIALVAVLGTTSAFACANFAGSFTCTIEDDNYTYNVLVEQDGYNFRMTDDEGTDEFIADGQRRRLPDDTNMRNAAYVASCQGQSVVMNMTGEIYDDETGQSFPFTANMNHNLRTRNHVTQTTVTEVLGQTSTTITHCQRN
;
A
#
# COMPACT_ATOMS: atom_id res chain seq x y z
N MET A 1 -19.64 -45.47 -30.94
CA MET A 1 -19.80 -44.76 -29.64
C MET A 1 -19.05 -43.44 -29.78
N LYS A 2 -19.75 -42.31 -29.88
CA LYS A 2 -19.13 -40.98 -30.01
C LYS A 2 -19.29 -40.25 -28.69
N THR A 3 -18.23 -40.23 -27.91
CA THR A 3 -18.16 -39.55 -26.62
C THR A 3 -17.96 -38.06 -26.88
N LEU A 4 -18.98 -37.25 -26.58
CA LEU A 4 -18.88 -35.79 -26.50
C LEU A 4 -18.34 -35.46 -25.10
N ILE A 5 -17.13 -34.92 -25.03
CA ILE A 5 -16.58 -34.32 -23.82
C ILE A 5 -17.00 -32.84 -23.84
N ALA A 6 -17.94 -32.48 -22.97
CA ALA A 6 -18.31 -31.11 -22.73
C ALA A 6 -17.19 -30.45 -21.91
N LEU A 7 -16.44 -29.55 -22.56
CA LEU A 7 -15.44 -28.69 -21.93
C LEU A 7 -16.20 -27.61 -21.14
N VAL A 8 -16.41 -27.85 -19.84
CA VAL A 8 -16.91 -26.80 -18.93
C VAL A 8 -15.72 -25.87 -18.66
N ALA A 9 -15.67 -24.77 -19.41
CA ALA A 9 -14.81 -23.64 -19.09
C ALA A 9 -15.28 -23.07 -17.74
N VAL A 10 -14.58 -23.44 -16.67
CA VAL A 10 -14.66 -22.73 -15.39
C VAL A 10 -14.01 -21.37 -15.63
N LEU A 11 -14.82 -20.42 -16.09
CA LEU A 11 -14.52 -19.00 -16.01
C LEU A 11 -14.43 -18.69 -14.51
N GLY A 12 -13.22 -18.78 -13.98
CA GLY A 12 -12.90 -18.25 -12.68
C GLY A 12 -13.20 -16.76 -12.73
N THR A 13 -14.34 -16.35 -12.17
CA THR A 13 -14.55 -14.97 -11.76
C THR A 13 -13.46 -14.68 -10.76
N THR A 14 -12.39 -14.02 -11.20
CA THR A 14 -11.54 -13.26 -10.28
C THR A 14 -12.46 -12.20 -9.70
N SER A 15 -13.12 -12.54 -8.59
CA SER A 15 -13.86 -11.57 -7.81
C SER A 15 -12.83 -10.57 -7.33
N ALA A 16 -12.69 -9.47 -8.07
CA ALA A 16 -12.00 -8.30 -7.61
C ALA A 16 -12.72 -7.91 -6.32
N PHE A 17 -12.14 -8.26 -5.17
CA PHE A 17 -12.73 -7.88 -3.90
C PHE A 17 -12.74 -6.36 -3.88
N ALA A 18 -13.93 -5.78 -3.77
CA ALA A 18 -14.06 -4.35 -3.51
C ALA A 18 -13.25 -4.04 -2.24
N CYS A 19 -12.54 -2.92 -2.25
CA CYS A 19 -11.82 -2.46 -1.08
C CYS A 19 -12.78 -2.27 0.09
N ALA A 20 -12.34 -2.63 1.30
CA ALA A 20 -13.03 -2.15 2.50
C ALA A 20 -13.07 -0.62 2.50
N ASN A 21 -14.01 -0.05 3.26
CA ASN A 21 -14.14 1.40 3.35
C ASN A 21 -13.14 1.94 4.39
N PHE A 22 -12.06 2.53 3.89
CA PHE A 22 -11.05 3.24 4.68
C PHE A 22 -11.29 4.75 4.73
N ALA A 23 -12.23 5.31 3.98
CA ALA A 23 -12.47 6.75 3.95
C ALA A 23 -12.82 7.29 5.34
N GLY A 24 -12.20 8.38 5.77
CA GLY A 24 -12.33 8.94 7.12
C GLY A 24 -11.20 9.86 7.53
N SER A 25 -11.39 10.56 8.65
CA SER A 25 -10.30 11.24 9.36
C SER A 25 -9.80 10.36 10.49
N PHE A 26 -8.49 10.26 10.65
CA PHE A 26 -7.84 9.44 11.65
C PHE A 26 -6.75 10.23 12.38
N THR A 27 -6.58 9.91 13.65
CA THR A 27 -5.37 10.21 14.42
C THR A 27 -4.49 8.96 14.41
N CYS A 28 -3.28 9.06 13.87
CA CYS A 28 -2.33 7.96 13.74
C CYS A 28 -1.16 8.13 14.69
N THR A 29 -0.76 7.05 15.38
CA THR A 29 0.42 7.02 16.26
C THR A 29 1.38 5.91 15.82
N ILE A 30 2.64 6.26 15.64
CA ILE A 30 3.73 5.30 15.36
C ILE A 30 4.17 4.66 16.67
N GLU A 31 4.19 3.32 16.73
CA GLU A 31 4.38 2.56 17.98
C GLU A 31 5.73 2.85 18.67
N ASP A 32 6.82 2.92 17.89
CA ASP A 32 8.16 3.08 18.45
C ASP A 32 8.57 4.54 18.72
N ASP A 33 8.06 5.49 17.93
CA ASP A 33 8.46 6.90 18.01
C ASP A 33 7.49 7.75 18.84
N ASN A 34 6.32 7.21 19.21
CA ASN A 34 5.20 7.95 19.81
C ASN A 34 4.83 9.23 19.04
N TYR A 35 5.18 9.30 17.76
CA TYR A 35 4.81 10.40 16.88
C TYR A 35 3.34 10.26 16.51
N THR A 36 2.58 11.34 16.66
CA THR A 36 1.15 11.38 16.35
C THR A 36 0.87 12.43 15.28
N TYR A 37 0.12 12.03 14.26
CA TYR A 37 -0.29 12.90 13.16
C TYR A 37 -1.74 12.62 12.77
N ASN A 38 -2.37 13.57 12.08
CA ASN A 38 -3.74 13.41 11.58
C ASN A 38 -3.69 13.13 10.09
N VAL A 39 -4.49 12.17 9.63
CA VAL A 39 -4.64 11.86 8.21
C VAL A 39 -6.11 11.87 7.80
N LEU A 40 -6.41 12.52 6.69
CA LEU A 40 -7.67 12.41 5.99
C LEU A 40 -7.51 11.42 4.84
N VAL A 41 -8.36 10.39 4.82
CA VAL A 41 -8.43 9.40 3.75
C VAL A 41 -9.71 9.61 2.97
N GLU A 42 -9.58 9.86 1.68
CA GLU A 42 -10.66 9.83 0.70
C GLU A 42 -10.50 8.59 -0.17
N GLN A 43 -11.61 7.94 -0.48
CA GLN A 43 -11.60 6.69 -1.24
C GLN A 43 -12.73 6.68 -2.27
N ASP A 44 -12.38 6.42 -3.52
CA ASP A 44 -13.32 6.18 -4.62
C ASP A 44 -12.98 4.84 -5.31
N GLY A 45 -13.69 3.79 -4.92
CA GLY A 45 -13.41 2.43 -5.35
C GLY A 45 -12.02 1.95 -4.92
N TYR A 46 -11.12 1.84 -5.91
CA TYR A 46 -9.71 1.46 -5.73
C TYR A 46 -8.77 2.67 -5.60
N ASN A 47 -9.26 3.89 -5.82
CA ASN A 47 -8.46 5.10 -5.72
C ASN A 47 -8.46 5.58 -4.27
N PHE A 48 -7.27 5.85 -3.73
CA PHE A 48 -7.05 6.37 -2.40
C PHE A 48 -6.32 7.70 -2.50
N ARG A 49 -6.81 8.69 -1.75
CA ARG A 49 -6.14 9.96 -1.52
C ARG A 49 -5.96 10.14 -0.02
N MET A 50 -4.72 10.29 0.42
CA MET A 50 -4.35 10.47 1.82
C MET A 50 -3.78 11.87 1.96
N THR A 51 -4.21 12.61 2.98
CA THR A 51 -3.72 13.97 3.24
C THR A 51 -3.39 14.12 4.71
N ASP A 52 -2.17 14.52 5.00
CA ASP A 52 -1.67 14.83 6.33
C ASP A 52 -1.05 16.25 6.36
N ASP A 53 -0.19 16.52 7.34
CA ASP A 53 0.51 17.80 7.49
C ASP A 53 1.70 17.96 6.53
N GLU A 54 2.21 16.87 5.95
CA GLU A 54 3.32 16.89 5.00
C GLU A 54 2.84 17.03 3.55
N GLY A 55 1.62 16.59 3.23
CA GLY A 55 1.02 16.82 1.93
C GLY A 55 -0.14 15.89 1.59
N THR A 56 -0.29 15.63 0.29
CA THR A 56 -1.32 14.72 -0.25
C THR A 56 -0.67 13.67 -1.13
N ASP A 57 -0.90 12.41 -0.78
CA ASP A 57 -0.49 11.24 -1.56
C ASP A 57 -1.70 10.55 -2.18
N GLU A 58 -1.49 9.99 -3.37
CA GLU A 58 -2.51 9.25 -4.11
C GLU A 58 -1.99 7.91 -4.62
N PHE A 59 -2.78 6.85 -4.48
CA PHE A 59 -2.48 5.55 -5.06
C PHE A 59 -3.74 4.78 -5.48
N ILE A 60 -3.55 3.77 -6.33
CA ILE A 60 -4.63 2.93 -6.85
C ILE A 60 -4.38 1.46 -6.52
N ALA A 61 -5.32 0.85 -5.79
CA ALA A 61 -5.24 -0.52 -5.27
C ALA A 61 -5.95 -1.57 -6.14
N ASP A 62 -5.75 -1.52 -7.46
CA ASP A 62 -6.39 -2.41 -8.45
C ASP A 62 -5.51 -3.60 -8.90
N GLY A 63 -4.36 -3.79 -8.26
CA GLY A 63 -3.39 -4.84 -8.56
C GLY A 63 -2.48 -4.54 -9.75
N GLN A 64 -2.57 -3.37 -10.38
CA GLN A 64 -1.68 -2.99 -11.49
C GLN A 64 -0.37 -2.37 -10.97
N ARG A 65 0.72 -2.66 -11.69
CA ARG A 65 2.02 -2.05 -11.42
C ARG A 65 2.07 -0.61 -11.96
N ARG A 66 2.41 0.35 -11.11
CA ARG A 66 2.55 1.77 -11.47
C ARG A 66 3.94 2.27 -11.15
N ARG A 67 4.51 3.05 -12.06
CA ARG A 67 5.77 3.75 -11.86
C ARG A 67 5.52 5.03 -11.07
N LEU A 68 6.34 5.28 -10.08
CA LEU A 68 6.42 6.57 -9.39
C LEU A 68 7.40 7.48 -10.14
N PRO A 69 7.15 8.80 -10.18
CA PRO A 69 8.14 9.76 -10.63
C PRO A 69 9.45 9.60 -9.85
N ASP A 70 10.58 9.82 -10.51
CA ASP A 70 11.85 9.92 -9.80
C ASP A 70 11.85 11.25 -9.02
N ASP A 71 12.38 11.24 -7.80
CA ASP A 71 12.61 12.42 -6.96
C ASP A 71 14.10 12.53 -6.57
N THR A 72 14.43 13.45 -5.66
CA THR A 72 15.81 13.69 -5.21
C THR A 72 16.46 12.43 -4.60
N ASN A 73 15.69 11.64 -3.86
CA ASN A 73 16.17 10.54 -3.03
C ASN A 73 15.71 9.16 -3.54
N MET A 74 14.75 9.10 -4.47
CA MET A 74 14.15 7.87 -4.94
C MET A 74 14.07 7.83 -6.47
N ARG A 75 14.55 6.74 -7.07
CA ARG A 75 14.56 6.54 -8.52
C ARG A 75 14.03 5.18 -8.90
N ASN A 76 13.55 5.07 -10.14
CA ASN A 76 13.08 3.83 -10.74
C ASN A 76 12.02 3.11 -9.88
N ALA A 77 11.28 3.87 -9.07
CA ALA A 77 10.36 3.31 -8.12
C ALA A 77 9.04 2.91 -8.80
N ALA A 78 8.47 1.82 -8.33
CA ALA A 78 7.17 1.34 -8.77
C ALA A 78 6.47 0.63 -7.61
N TYR A 79 5.14 0.70 -7.61
CA TYR A 79 4.31 0.00 -6.64
C TYR A 79 3.27 -0.89 -7.32
N VAL A 80 2.80 -1.89 -6.58
CA VAL A 80 1.59 -2.68 -6.86
C VAL A 80 0.77 -2.65 -5.59
N ALA A 81 -0.43 -2.07 -5.64
CA ALA A 81 -1.37 -2.07 -4.52
C ALA A 81 -2.62 -2.89 -4.85
N SER A 82 -3.18 -3.59 -3.88
CA SER A 82 -4.38 -4.42 -4.06
C SER A 82 -5.22 -4.50 -2.80
N CYS A 83 -6.53 -4.61 -2.97
CA CYS A 83 -7.47 -4.85 -1.88
C CYS A 83 -7.66 -6.34 -1.62
N GLN A 84 -7.54 -6.73 -0.35
CA GLN A 84 -7.61 -8.11 0.14
C GLN A 84 -8.53 -8.18 1.36
N GLY A 85 -9.84 -8.16 1.11
CA GLY A 85 -10.85 -8.14 2.17
C GLY A 85 -10.77 -6.86 3.01
N GLN A 86 -10.34 -6.99 4.27
CA GLN A 86 -10.17 -5.87 5.22
C GLN A 86 -8.79 -5.21 5.11
N SER A 87 -7.95 -5.62 4.16
CA SER A 87 -6.60 -5.09 3.97
C SER A 87 -6.44 -4.39 2.64
N VAL A 88 -5.61 -3.35 2.63
CA VAL A 88 -4.95 -2.81 1.43
C VAL A 88 -3.48 -3.15 1.56
N VAL A 89 -2.96 -3.92 0.60
CA VAL A 89 -1.56 -4.34 0.57
C VAL A 89 -0.87 -3.64 -0.59
N MET A 90 0.26 -2.98 -0.33
CA MET A 90 1.10 -2.33 -1.32
C MET A 90 2.52 -2.86 -1.24
N ASN A 91 3.07 -3.27 -2.38
CA ASN A 91 4.46 -3.63 -2.51
C ASN A 91 5.14 -2.60 -3.40
N MET A 92 6.25 -2.03 -2.93
CA MET A 92 7.05 -1.04 -3.62
C MET A 92 8.47 -1.55 -3.81
N THR A 93 9.05 -1.23 -4.96
CA THR A 93 10.46 -1.51 -5.30
C THR A 93 11.04 -0.28 -5.97
N GLY A 94 12.30 0.03 -5.71
CA GLY A 94 13.01 1.10 -6.40
C GLY A 94 14.45 1.18 -5.96
N GLU A 95 15.03 2.36 -6.14
CA GLU A 95 16.39 2.67 -5.72
C GLU A 95 16.37 3.93 -4.85
N ILE A 96 17.04 3.89 -3.70
CA ILE A 96 17.37 5.09 -2.94
C ILE A 96 18.64 5.66 -3.54
N TYR A 97 18.58 6.93 -3.96
CA TYR A 97 19.71 7.66 -4.50
C TYR A 97 20.33 8.52 -3.39
N ASP A 98 21.62 8.28 -3.13
CA ASP A 98 22.43 9.10 -2.25
C ASP A 98 23.15 10.15 -3.12
N ASP A 99 22.80 11.41 -2.94
CA ASP A 99 23.34 12.54 -3.71
C ASP A 99 24.76 12.93 -3.27
N GLU A 100 25.16 12.61 -2.04
CA GLU A 100 26.51 12.84 -1.53
C GLU A 100 27.51 11.86 -2.16
N THR A 101 27.13 10.58 -2.26
CA THR A 101 28.01 9.53 -2.81
C THR A 101 27.76 9.24 -4.29
N GLY A 102 26.63 9.69 -4.83
CA GLY A 102 26.17 9.41 -6.19
C GLY A 102 25.77 7.94 -6.42
N GLN A 103 25.60 7.17 -5.34
CA GLN A 103 25.27 5.75 -5.40
C GLN A 103 23.75 5.51 -5.34
N SER A 104 23.31 4.44 -5.98
CA SER A 104 21.93 3.95 -5.90
C SER A 104 21.89 2.62 -5.15
N PHE A 105 20.97 2.50 -4.21
CA PHE A 105 20.77 1.28 -3.43
C PHE A 105 19.38 0.72 -3.65
N PRO A 106 19.22 -0.55 -4.05
CA PRO A 106 17.90 -1.13 -4.24
C PRO A 106 17.17 -1.18 -2.90
N PHE A 107 15.87 -0.89 -2.93
CA PHE A 107 14.99 -1.08 -1.80
C PHE A 107 13.74 -1.85 -2.18
N THR A 108 13.15 -2.51 -1.18
CA THR A 108 11.77 -3.00 -1.25
C THR A 108 11.01 -2.49 -0.04
N ALA A 109 9.72 -2.21 -0.20
CA ALA A 109 8.84 -1.87 0.91
C ALA A 109 7.51 -2.60 0.75
N ASN A 110 7.03 -3.23 1.81
CA ASN A 110 5.74 -3.90 1.86
C ASN A 110 4.89 -3.22 2.92
N MET A 111 3.74 -2.68 2.51
CA MET A 111 2.79 -1.99 3.37
C MET A 111 1.48 -2.77 3.42
N ASN A 112 0.94 -2.92 4.63
CA ASN A 112 -0.37 -3.53 4.84
C ASN A 112 -1.19 -2.65 5.78
N HIS A 113 -2.22 -2.00 5.23
CA HIS A 113 -3.23 -1.29 6.02
C HIS A 113 -4.37 -2.26 6.30
N ASN A 114 -4.53 -2.68 7.55
CA ASN A 114 -5.58 -3.60 7.97
C ASN A 114 -6.65 -2.86 8.78
N LEU A 115 -7.88 -2.87 8.27
CA LEU A 115 -9.06 -2.39 9.00
C LEU A 115 -9.42 -3.42 10.08
N ARG A 116 -9.03 -3.14 11.32
CA ARG A 116 -9.28 -4.03 12.48
C ARG A 116 -10.74 -3.92 12.92
N THR A 117 -11.23 -2.68 12.97
CA THR A 117 -12.61 -2.33 13.26
C THR A 117 -13.00 -1.13 12.39
N ARG A 118 -14.28 -0.73 12.38
CA ARG A 118 -14.71 0.48 11.66
C ARG A 118 -13.94 1.75 12.06
N ASN A 119 -13.39 1.77 13.26
CA ASN A 119 -12.73 2.94 13.84
C ASN A 119 -11.22 2.76 14.04
N HIS A 120 -10.63 1.62 13.66
CA HIS A 120 -9.21 1.34 13.90
C HIS A 120 -8.59 0.66 12.69
N VAL A 121 -7.55 1.30 12.14
CA VAL A 121 -6.66 0.77 11.12
C VAL A 121 -5.29 0.55 11.73
N THR A 122 -4.69 -0.62 11.49
CA THR A 122 -3.27 -0.85 11.76
C THR A 122 -2.53 -0.85 10.44
N GLN A 123 -1.50 -0.03 10.30
CA GLN A 123 -0.56 -0.09 9.19
C GLN A 123 0.72 -0.76 9.67
N THR A 124 1.22 -1.70 8.88
CA THR A 124 2.55 -2.27 9.05
C THR A 124 3.34 -2.04 7.77
N THR A 125 4.47 -1.35 7.90
CA THR A 125 5.42 -1.12 6.82
C THR A 125 6.69 -1.90 7.12
N VAL A 126 7.12 -2.74 6.19
CA VAL A 126 8.40 -3.45 6.24
C VAL A 126 9.25 -2.96 5.09
N THR A 127 10.37 -2.31 5.38
CA THR A 127 11.29 -1.77 4.38
C THR A 127 12.62 -2.51 4.44
N GLU A 128 13.14 -2.89 3.30
CA GLU A 128 14.46 -3.50 3.16
C GLU A 128 15.36 -2.65 2.26
N VAL A 129 16.52 -2.25 2.78
CA VAL A 129 17.56 -1.52 2.05
C VAL A 129 18.89 -2.17 2.38
N LEU A 130 19.69 -2.52 1.37
CA LEU A 130 21.02 -3.13 1.58
C LEU A 130 21.01 -4.39 2.49
N GLY A 131 19.93 -5.17 2.46
CA GLY A 131 19.75 -6.35 3.31
C GLY A 131 19.46 -6.04 4.79
N GLN A 132 19.27 -4.77 5.15
CA GLN A 132 18.75 -4.36 6.46
C GLN A 132 17.24 -4.18 6.37
N THR A 133 16.53 -4.79 7.30
CA THR A 133 15.06 -4.70 7.40
C THR A 133 14.67 -3.79 8.55
N SER A 134 13.83 -2.79 8.29
CA SER A 134 13.08 -2.05 9.31
C SER A 134 11.61 -2.44 9.26
N THR A 135 10.94 -2.35 10.40
CA THR A 135 9.49 -2.54 10.50
C THR A 135 8.92 -1.40 11.31
N THR A 136 7.89 -0.76 10.79
CA THR A 136 7.15 0.32 11.44
C THR A 136 5.70 -0.10 11.57
N ILE A 137 5.14 0.06 12.77
CA ILE A 137 3.72 -0.18 13.03
C ILE A 137 3.07 1.14 13.41
N THR A 138 1.96 1.45 12.75
CA THR A 138 1.16 2.66 13.00
C THR A 138 -0.26 2.29 13.34
N HIS A 139 -0.78 2.87 14.42
CA HIS A 139 -2.15 2.71 14.88
C HIS A 139 -2.96 3.96 14.57
N CYS A 140 -3.97 3.82 13.70
CA CYS A 140 -4.82 4.92 13.29
C CYS A 140 -6.23 4.73 13.85
N GLN A 141 -6.63 5.64 14.73
CA GLN A 141 -7.97 5.69 15.31
C GLN A 141 -8.80 6.75 14.59
N ARG A 142 -9.99 6.36 14.13
CA ARG A 142 -10.93 7.27 13.47
C ARG A 142 -11.45 8.32 14.45
N ASN A 143 -11.47 9.58 14.00
CA ASN A 143 -12.01 10.73 14.71
C ASN A 143 -13.54 10.75 14.70
#